data_AF-A0A0P7Z122-F1
#
_entry.id   AF-A0A0P7Z122-F1
#
_cell.length_a   1.000
_cell.length_b   1.000
_cell.length_c   1.000
_cell.angle_alpha   90.00
_cell.angle_beta   90.00
_cell.angle_gamma   90.00
#
_symmetry.space_group_name_H-M   'P 1'
#
loop_
_entity.id
_entity.type
_entity.pdbx_description
1 polymer ?
#
loop_
_entity_poly.entity_id
_entity_poly.type
_entity_poly.pdbx_seq_one_letter_code
_entity_poly.pdbx_strand_id
1 'polypeptide(L)'
;MQPSPMKAKFIKRKQKHGRSANAGLTLIECLVAIVVIAATAASIGPMMVFSVATRVQNQRTEQALQIAQAEVDKVRLVVEQGGDYGDRLNNLKLFRVNAASIAEVPAPNAFIDSTASVTSERQARRIDIDGDGTSDFAIQLFRTPGIELPSQTAGVTASTPVVFDYGVRVYDDAAAEQNITSLTASTTSLGFTSGEGDRGRQPLAVLYGQMGQGDRDASLCQYWQYAGSTPTTLQCN
;
A
#
# COMPACT_ATOMS: atom_id res chain seq x y z
N MET A 1 -61.80 32.80 70.96
CA MET A 1 -62.80 31.84 70.47
C MET A 1 -63.31 32.32 69.12
N GLN A 2 -62.91 31.58 68.07
CA GLN A 2 -63.38 31.52 66.68
C GLN A 2 -63.45 32.74 65.73
N PRO A 3 -63.26 32.51 64.40
CA PRO A 3 -62.71 33.47 63.43
C PRO A 3 -63.68 33.80 62.26
N SER A 4 -63.38 34.84 61.45
CA SER A 4 -63.70 34.98 59.98
C SER A 4 -63.95 36.43 59.54
N PRO A 5 -63.89 36.78 58.24
CA PRO A 5 -62.99 36.29 57.20
C PRO A 5 -62.27 37.43 56.44
N MET A 6 -61.06 37.13 55.96
CA MET A 6 -60.25 37.95 55.05
C MET A 6 -60.88 38.01 53.65
N LYS A 7 -61.07 39.21 53.11
CA LYS A 7 -61.57 39.45 51.74
C LYS A 7 -60.51 39.08 50.70
N ALA A 8 -60.69 37.97 50.00
CA ALA A 8 -59.89 37.64 48.82
C ALA A 8 -60.42 38.38 47.58
N LYS A 9 -59.66 39.36 47.10
CA LYS A 9 -59.94 40.12 45.87
C LYS A 9 -59.47 39.28 44.68
N PHE A 10 -60.40 38.59 44.02
CA PHE A 10 -60.11 37.83 42.79
C PHE A 10 -59.72 38.80 41.65
N ILE A 11 -58.43 38.86 41.32
CA ILE A 11 -57.96 39.51 40.10
C ILE A 11 -58.27 38.55 38.94
N LYS A 12 -59.33 38.84 38.18
CA LYS A 12 -59.59 38.22 36.89
C LYS A 12 -58.45 38.60 35.93
N ARG A 13 -57.45 37.73 35.79
CA ARG A 13 -56.54 37.74 34.63
C ARG A 13 -57.38 37.48 33.39
N LYS A 14 -57.67 38.52 32.61
CA LYS A 14 -58.13 38.37 31.22
C LYS A 14 -56.99 37.68 30.47
N GLN A 15 -57.11 36.37 30.26
CA GLN A 15 -56.37 35.72 29.18
C GLN A 15 -56.81 36.40 27.88
N LYS A 16 -55.98 37.30 27.36
CA LYS A 16 -56.01 37.65 25.95
C LYS A 16 -55.76 36.33 25.22
N HIS A 17 -56.84 35.72 24.72
CA HIS A 17 -56.73 34.74 23.66
C HIS A 17 -56.09 35.49 22.50
N GLY A 18 -54.76 35.36 22.39
CA GLY A 18 -54.06 35.66 21.15
C GLY A 18 -54.79 34.88 20.08
N ARG A 19 -55.24 35.58 19.04
CA ARG A 19 -55.90 35.00 17.87
C ARG A 19 -55.15 33.71 17.55
N SER A 20 -55.85 32.58 17.60
CA SER A 20 -55.38 31.36 16.95
C SER A 20 -55.16 31.75 15.50
N ALA A 21 -53.90 32.06 15.17
CA ALA A 21 -53.45 31.98 13.81
C ALA A 21 -53.69 30.53 13.45
N ASN A 22 -54.72 30.28 12.64
CA ASN A 22 -54.87 29.05 11.92
C ASN A 22 -53.64 28.95 11.00
N ALA A 23 -52.50 28.57 11.59
CA ALA A 23 -51.31 28.10 10.92
C ALA A 23 -51.64 26.66 10.48
N GLY A 24 -52.60 26.55 9.56
CA GLY A 24 -52.79 25.33 8.81
C GLY A 24 -51.56 25.18 7.93
N LEU A 25 -50.88 24.03 8.06
CA LEU A 25 -49.82 23.57 7.18
C LEU A 25 -50.17 23.96 5.73
N THR A 26 -49.53 25.00 5.22
CA THR A 26 -49.81 25.45 3.87
C THR A 26 -49.17 24.45 2.90
N LEU A 27 -49.82 24.15 1.77
CA LEU A 27 -49.24 23.24 0.76
C LEU A 27 -47.83 23.68 0.34
N ILE A 28 -47.56 24.99 0.37
CA ILE A 28 -46.23 25.54 0.07
C ILE A 28 -45.18 25.23 1.15
N GLU A 29 -45.55 25.20 2.42
CA GLU A 29 -44.66 24.80 3.52
C GLU A 29 -44.29 23.31 3.43
N CYS A 30 -45.25 22.45 3.10
CA CYS A 30 -45.00 21.05 2.83
C CYS A 30 -44.08 20.85 1.61
N LEU A 31 -44.28 21.63 0.54
CA LEU A 31 -43.43 21.61 -0.65
C LEU A 31 -42.00 22.05 -0.34
N VAL A 32 -41.82 23.14 0.42
CA VAL A 32 -40.49 23.60 0.85
C VAL A 32 -39.82 22.57 1.75
N ALA A 33 -40.56 21.94 2.66
CA ALA A 33 -40.02 20.88 3.51
C ALA A 33 -39.49 19.68 2.70
N ILE A 34 -40.24 19.22 1.69
CA ILE A 34 -39.79 18.13 0.80
C ILE A 34 -38.52 18.55 0.03
N VAL A 35 -38.47 19.78 -0.50
CA VAL A 35 -37.28 20.29 -1.20
C VAL A 35 -36.07 20.36 -0.28
N VAL A 36 -36.23 20.84 0.95
CA VAL A 36 -35.13 20.91 1.95
C VAL A 36 -34.67 19.51 2.35
N ILE A 37 -35.59 18.56 2.55
CA ILE A 37 -35.24 17.16 2.85
C ILE A 37 -34.51 16.52 1.67
N ALA A 38 -35.00 16.72 0.44
CA ALA A 38 -34.35 16.20 -0.75
C ALA A 38 -32.95 16.80 -0.97
N ALA A 39 -32.79 18.11 -0.76
CA ALA A 39 -31.51 18.79 -0.88
C ALA A 39 -30.50 18.35 0.19
N THR A 40 -30.96 18.17 1.43
CA THR A 40 -30.10 17.68 2.53
C THR A 40 -29.75 16.20 2.37
N ALA A 41 -30.68 15.36 1.87
CA ALA A 41 -30.37 13.96 1.55
C ALA A 41 -29.37 13.85 0.38
N ALA A 42 -29.52 14.68 -0.66
CA ALA A 42 -28.63 14.70 -1.81
C ALA A 42 -27.20 15.13 -1.45
N SER A 43 -27.01 15.95 -0.42
CA SER A 43 -25.66 16.39 0.01
C SER A 43 -24.91 15.35 0.85
N ILE A 44 -25.61 14.41 1.49
CA ILE A 44 -24.99 13.35 2.31
C ILE A 44 -24.42 12.22 1.43
N GLY A 45 -25.08 11.92 0.30
CA GLY A 45 -24.71 10.81 -0.59
C GLY A 45 -23.24 10.80 -1.03
N PRO A 46 -22.70 11.90 -1.59
CA PRO A 46 -21.31 11.96 -2.03
C PRO A 46 -20.31 11.62 -0.92
N MET A 47 -20.53 12.12 0.30
CA MET A 47 -19.64 11.89 1.44
C MET A 47 -19.55 10.41 1.84
N MET A 48 -20.68 9.67 1.77
CA MET A 48 -20.66 8.24 2.08
C MET A 48 -19.86 7.44 1.04
N VAL A 49 -20.03 7.74 -0.25
CA VAL A 49 -19.29 7.06 -1.32
C VAL A 49 -17.79 7.30 -1.16
N PHE A 50 -17.38 8.54 -0.84
CA PHE A 50 -15.98 8.85 -0.58
C PHE A 50 -15.42 8.07 0.62
N SER A 51 -16.18 7.94 1.70
CA SER A 51 -15.74 7.18 2.88
C SER A 51 -15.56 5.69 2.62
N VAL A 52 -16.38 5.10 1.74
CA VAL A 52 -16.24 3.67 1.39
C VAL A 52 -15.06 3.46 0.45
N ALA A 53 -14.89 4.33 -0.54
CA ALA A 53 -13.78 4.25 -1.49
C ALA A 53 -12.41 4.33 -0.80
N THR A 54 -12.23 5.26 0.13
CA THR A 54 -10.96 5.39 0.88
C THR A 54 -10.68 4.17 1.75
N ARG A 55 -11.70 3.56 2.36
CA ARG A 55 -11.55 2.34 3.16
C ARG A 55 -11.08 1.15 2.30
N VAL A 56 -11.69 0.95 1.14
CA VAL A 56 -11.31 -0.14 0.22
C VAL A 56 -9.89 0.07 -0.29
N GLN A 57 -9.52 1.31 -0.63
CA GLN A 57 -8.16 1.63 -1.06
C GLN A 57 -7.12 1.38 0.05
N ASN A 58 -7.44 1.78 1.29
CA ASN A 58 -6.56 1.54 2.43
C ASN A 58 -6.39 0.03 2.68
N GLN A 59 -7.48 -0.74 2.59
CA GLN A 59 -7.42 -2.19 2.75
C GLN A 59 -6.56 -2.87 1.68
N ARG A 60 -6.71 -2.48 0.40
CA ARG A 60 -5.88 -3.02 -0.69
C ARG A 60 -4.41 -2.65 -0.53
N THR A 61 -4.12 -1.43 -0.09
CA THR A 61 -2.76 -0.97 0.18
C THR A 61 -2.14 -1.75 1.34
N GLU A 62 -2.91 -2.01 2.39
CA GLU A 62 -2.47 -2.81 3.54
C GLU A 62 -2.16 -4.26 3.13
N GLN A 63 -3.03 -4.89 2.32
CA GLN A 63 -2.77 -6.21 1.76
C GLN A 63 -1.51 -6.22 0.89
N ALA A 64 -1.35 -5.24 -0.01
CA ALA A 64 -0.15 -5.12 -0.85
C ALA A 64 1.13 -4.99 -0.01
N LEU A 65 1.08 -4.26 1.10
CA LEU A 65 2.21 -4.13 2.03
C LEU A 65 2.53 -5.45 2.74
N GLN A 66 1.51 -6.18 3.21
CA GLN A 66 1.71 -7.49 3.85
C GLN A 66 2.33 -8.50 2.88
N ILE A 67 1.89 -8.51 1.62
CA ILE A 67 2.47 -9.33 0.56
C ILE A 67 3.94 -8.97 0.34
N ALA A 68 4.24 -7.66 0.23
CA ALA A 68 5.61 -7.20 0.01
C ALA A 68 6.53 -7.64 1.16
N GLN A 69 6.07 -7.49 2.41
CA GLN A 69 6.80 -7.94 3.60
C GLN A 69 7.06 -9.44 3.56
N ALA A 70 6.05 -10.26 3.20
CA ALA A 70 6.21 -11.70 3.10
C ALA A 70 7.28 -12.12 2.07
N GLU A 71 7.42 -11.41 0.95
CA GLU A 71 8.50 -11.66 -0.01
C GLU A 71 9.87 -11.24 0.53
N VAL A 72 9.95 -10.12 1.27
CA VAL A 72 11.19 -9.72 1.95
C VAL A 72 11.62 -10.76 2.98
N ASP A 73 10.69 -11.30 3.74
CA ASP A 73 10.97 -12.34 4.74
C ASP A 73 11.49 -13.63 4.09
N LYS A 74 10.98 -14.00 2.90
CA LYS A 74 11.53 -15.13 2.12
C LYS A 74 12.98 -14.87 1.70
N VAL A 75 13.28 -13.67 1.19
CA VAL A 75 14.65 -13.29 0.80
C VAL A 75 15.57 -13.32 2.02
N ARG A 76 15.12 -12.75 3.13
CA ARG A 76 15.85 -12.72 4.39
C ARG A 76 16.15 -14.13 4.90
N LEU A 77 15.16 -15.01 4.91
CA LEU A 77 15.33 -16.41 5.32
C LEU A 77 16.38 -17.12 4.44
N VAL A 78 16.42 -16.84 3.14
CA VAL A 78 17.42 -17.45 2.25
C VAL A 78 18.83 -16.99 2.59
N VAL A 79 19.01 -15.69 2.85
CA VAL A 79 20.30 -15.09 3.21
C VAL A 79 20.76 -15.55 4.60
N GLU A 80 19.86 -15.60 5.59
CA GLU A 80 20.16 -16.01 6.97
C GLU A 80 20.53 -17.49 7.10
N GLN A 81 20.01 -18.35 6.23
CA GLN A 81 20.42 -19.76 6.18
C GLN A 81 21.89 -19.95 5.77
N GLY A 82 22.52 -18.91 5.21
CA GLY A 82 23.93 -18.93 4.86
C GLY A 82 24.31 -19.93 3.77
N GLY A 83 25.61 -20.24 3.68
CA GLY A 83 26.18 -21.06 2.61
C GLY A 83 26.13 -20.39 1.24
N ASP A 84 26.28 -21.16 0.15
CA ASP A 84 26.16 -20.65 -1.22
C ASP A 84 24.68 -20.59 -1.65
N TYR A 85 23.99 -19.51 -1.28
CA TYR A 85 22.57 -19.32 -1.60
C TYR A 85 22.27 -18.61 -2.93
N GLY A 86 23.25 -18.43 -3.82
CA GLY A 86 23.05 -17.76 -5.10
C GLY A 86 21.92 -18.40 -5.92
N ASP A 87 21.93 -19.72 -6.04
CA ASP A 87 20.90 -20.48 -6.76
C ASP A 87 19.54 -20.42 -6.05
N ARG A 88 19.55 -20.33 -4.71
CA ARG A 88 18.32 -20.22 -3.90
C ARG A 88 17.65 -18.86 -4.09
N LEU A 89 18.42 -17.78 -4.22
CA LEU A 89 17.87 -16.45 -4.58
C LEU A 89 17.29 -16.45 -5.99
N ASN A 90 17.93 -17.13 -6.95
CA ASN A 90 17.38 -17.30 -8.29
C ASN A 90 16.07 -18.11 -8.26
N ASN A 91 15.98 -19.13 -7.42
CA ASN A 91 14.77 -19.92 -7.22
C ASN A 91 13.62 -19.10 -6.59
N LEU A 92 13.94 -18.14 -5.71
CA LEU A 92 12.99 -17.14 -5.21
C LEU A 92 12.53 -16.13 -6.27
N LYS A 93 13.08 -16.18 -7.48
CA LYS A 93 12.83 -15.20 -8.55
C LYS A 93 13.32 -13.80 -8.19
N LEU A 94 14.34 -13.71 -7.33
CA LEU A 94 15.00 -12.44 -7.03
C LEU A 94 16.07 -12.16 -8.10
N PHE A 95 15.65 -11.53 -9.20
CA PHE A 95 16.52 -11.33 -10.36
C PHE A 95 17.58 -10.27 -10.12
N ARG A 96 18.81 -10.60 -10.51
CA ARG A 96 19.93 -9.66 -10.57
C ARG A 96 19.71 -8.68 -11.72
N VAL A 97 19.65 -7.40 -11.40
CA VAL A 97 19.58 -6.31 -12.38
C VAL A 97 20.93 -5.67 -12.57
N ASN A 98 21.28 -5.32 -13.81
CA ASN A 98 22.50 -4.55 -14.07
C ASN A 98 22.21 -3.04 -13.98
N ALA A 99 21.78 -2.59 -12.80
CA ALA A 99 21.47 -1.19 -12.51
C ALA A 99 22.46 -0.65 -11.47
N ALA A 100 22.82 0.63 -11.58
CA ALA A 100 23.73 1.27 -10.63
C ALA A 100 23.04 1.56 -9.29
N SER A 101 21.72 1.73 -9.31
CA SER A 101 20.88 1.91 -8.13
C SER A 101 19.58 1.11 -8.24
N ILE A 102 19.05 0.68 -7.09
CA ILE A 102 17.74 0.01 -7.00
C ILE A 102 16.59 0.87 -7.56
N ALA A 103 16.75 2.21 -7.52
CA ALA A 103 15.76 3.15 -8.02
C ALA A 103 15.68 3.20 -9.56
N GLU A 104 16.74 2.80 -10.27
CA GLU A 104 16.80 2.82 -11.73
C GLU A 104 16.11 1.62 -12.38
N VAL A 105 15.72 0.63 -11.58
CA VAL A 105 15.07 -0.58 -12.09
C VAL A 105 13.71 -0.19 -12.69
N PRO A 106 13.49 -0.48 -13.99
CA PRO A 106 12.29 -0.09 -14.69
C PRO A 106 11.06 -0.82 -14.14
N ALA A 107 9.89 -0.26 -14.40
CA ALA A 107 8.62 -0.93 -14.14
C ALA A 107 8.49 -2.22 -14.99
N PRO A 108 7.64 -3.18 -14.59
CA PRO A 108 7.45 -4.38 -15.36
C PRO A 108 6.78 -4.07 -16.69
N ASN A 109 7.08 -4.86 -17.72
CA ASN A 109 6.47 -4.78 -19.05
C ASN A 109 5.63 -6.02 -19.40
N ALA A 110 5.56 -6.98 -18.48
CA ALA A 110 4.76 -8.20 -18.62
C ALA A 110 4.31 -8.70 -17.23
N PHE A 111 3.05 -9.10 -17.13
CA PHE A 111 2.52 -9.85 -16.01
C PHE A 111 2.45 -11.32 -16.39
N ILE A 112 2.93 -12.18 -15.50
CA ILE A 112 2.97 -13.62 -15.73
C ILE A 112 2.22 -14.33 -14.62
N ASP A 113 1.65 -15.48 -14.95
CA ASP A 113 0.87 -16.27 -14.01
C ASP A 113 1.71 -16.74 -12.82
N SER A 114 1.06 -16.96 -11.68
CA SER A 114 1.69 -17.42 -10.43
C SER A 114 2.46 -18.73 -10.60
N THR A 115 2.02 -19.58 -11.53
CA THR A 115 2.59 -20.89 -11.86
C THR A 115 3.75 -20.80 -12.87
N ALA A 116 3.89 -19.67 -13.55
CA ALA A 116 4.96 -19.43 -14.50
C ALA A 116 6.24 -18.96 -13.78
N SER A 117 7.39 -19.34 -14.34
CA SER A 117 8.65 -18.81 -13.85
C SER A 117 8.90 -17.43 -14.41
N VAL A 118 9.04 -16.44 -13.53
CA VAL A 118 9.67 -15.15 -13.85
C VAL A 118 11.05 -15.44 -14.44
N THR A 119 11.39 -14.78 -15.54
CA THR A 119 12.64 -14.95 -16.29
C THR A 119 13.45 -13.67 -16.39
N SER A 120 12.86 -12.52 -16.05
CA SER A 120 13.50 -11.20 -16.08
C SER A 120 12.94 -10.33 -14.96
N GLU A 121 13.75 -9.38 -14.51
CA GLU A 121 13.37 -8.28 -13.63
C GLU A 121 12.20 -7.44 -14.16
N ARG A 122 11.94 -7.46 -15.48
CA ARG A 122 10.85 -6.71 -16.12
C ARG A 122 9.52 -7.46 -16.10
N GLN A 123 9.49 -8.64 -15.49
CA GLN A 123 8.27 -9.41 -15.32
C GLN A 123 7.80 -9.32 -13.87
N ALA A 124 6.49 -9.18 -13.69
CA ALA A 124 5.86 -9.27 -12.38
C ALA A 124 4.97 -10.50 -12.31
N ARG A 125 5.08 -11.25 -11.21
CA ARG A 125 4.35 -12.48 -10.97
C ARG A 125 3.00 -12.18 -10.34
N ARG A 126 1.94 -12.72 -10.93
CA ARG A 126 0.58 -12.63 -10.42
C ARG A 126 0.39 -13.44 -9.15
N ILE A 127 -0.48 -12.93 -8.29
CA ILE A 127 -0.91 -13.57 -7.05
C ILE A 127 -2.42 -13.38 -6.91
N ASP A 128 -3.07 -14.51 -6.70
CA ASP A 128 -4.45 -14.64 -6.29
C ASP A 128 -4.47 -14.92 -4.78
N ILE A 129 -5.10 -14.05 -3.99
CA ILE A 129 -5.12 -14.17 -2.52
C ILE A 129 -6.38 -14.88 -2.05
N ASP A 130 -7.52 -14.62 -2.68
CA ASP A 130 -8.82 -15.14 -2.26
C ASP A 130 -9.17 -16.49 -2.90
N GLY A 131 -8.34 -16.94 -3.87
CA GLY A 131 -8.46 -18.21 -4.54
C GLY A 131 -9.62 -18.26 -5.53
N ASP A 132 -10.10 -17.11 -6.00
CA ASP A 132 -11.23 -17.01 -6.92
C ASP A 132 -10.84 -17.30 -8.38
N GLY A 133 -9.55 -17.52 -8.65
CA GLY A 133 -9.01 -17.81 -9.98
C GLY A 133 -8.70 -16.56 -10.79
N THR A 134 -8.92 -15.37 -10.24
CA THR A 134 -8.48 -14.08 -10.76
C THR A 134 -7.31 -13.57 -9.93
N SER A 135 -6.36 -12.91 -10.58
CA SER A 135 -5.20 -12.36 -9.86
C SER A 135 -5.54 -10.98 -9.35
N ASP A 136 -5.32 -10.75 -8.05
CA ASP A 136 -5.54 -9.45 -7.41
C ASP A 136 -4.31 -8.55 -7.56
N PHE A 137 -3.13 -9.15 -7.40
CA PHE A 137 -1.87 -8.42 -7.28
C PHE A 137 -0.80 -8.99 -8.21
N ALA A 138 0.15 -8.14 -8.58
CA ALA A 138 1.36 -8.55 -9.28
C ALA A 138 2.61 -8.06 -8.56
N ILE A 139 3.58 -8.96 -8.33
CA ILE A 139 4.82 -8.65 -7.64
C ILE A 139 6.00 -8.62 -8.61
N GLN A 140 6.73 -7.51 -8.59
CA GLN A 140 8.07 -7.40 -9.19
C GLN A 140 9.13 -7.54 -8.08
N LEU A 141 10.04 -8.50 -8.23
CA LEU A 141 11.12 -8.78 -7.28
C LEU A 141 12.48 -8.69 -7.99
N PHE A 142 13.40 -7.89 -7.44
CA PHE A 142 14.71 -7.67 -8.06
C PHE A 142 15.78 -7.27 -7.05
N ARG A 143 17.05 -7.42 -7.44
CA ARG A 143 18.22 -7.02 -6.64
C ARG A 143 19.33 -6.42 -7.49
N THR A 144 20.13 -5.54 -6.90
CA THR A 144 21.39 -5.08 -7.49
C THR A 144 22.44 -6.20 -7.47
N PRO A 145 23.51 -6.12 -8.28
CA PRO A 145 24.58 -7.11 -8.23
C PRO A 145 25.29 -7.08 -6.87
N GLY A 146 25.49 -5.89 -6.30
CA GLY A 146 26.20 -5.75 -5.05
C GLY A 146 27.63 -6.27 -5.14
N ILE A 147 28.13 -6.84 -4.05
CA ILE A 147 29.38 -7.61 -4.05
C ILE A 147 29.05 -9.09 -4.03
N GLU A 148 29.52 -9.82 -5.03
CA GLU A 148 29.26 -11.25 -5.19
C GLU A 148 30.57 -12.03 -5.09
N LEU A 149 30.53 -13.12 -4.34
CA LEU A 149 31.62 -14.09 -4.28
C LEU A 149 31.29 -15.29 -5.17
N PRO A 150 32.29 -15.88 -5.84
CA PRO A 150 32.10 -17.13 -6.54
C PRO A 150 31.59 -18.19 -5.56
N SER A 151 30.76 -19.10 -6.07
CA SER A 151 30.29 -20.25 -5.30
C SER A 151 31.47 -21.14 -4.92
N GLN A 152 31.54 -21.54 -3.65
CA GLN A 152 32.56 -22.44 -3.11
C GLN A 152 32.02 -23.89 -2.98
N THR A 153 30.71 -24.08 -3.16
CA THR A 153 29.99 -25.35 -3.04
C THR A 153 29.87 -26.01 -4.40
N ALA A 154 30.35 -27.25 -4.50
CA ALA A 154 30.23 -28.05 -5.70
C ALA A 154 28.76 -28.24 -6.09
N GLY A 155 28.42 -27.90 -7.34
CA GLY A 155 27.05 -28.00 -7.87
C GLY A 155 26.20 -26.74 -7.74
N VAL A 156 26.68 -25.68 -7.05
CA VAL A 156 26.05 -24.37 -7.06
C VAL A 156 26.71 -23.48 -8.12
N THR A 157 25.91 -22.94 -9.03
CA THR A 157 26.41 -22.22 -10.22
C THR A 157 26.38 -20.71 -10.07
N ALA A 158 25.40 -20.16 -9.36
CA ALA A 158 25.30 -18.73 -9.16
C ALA A 158 26.22 -18.23 -8.04
N SER A 159 26.87 -17.10 -8.29
CA SER A 159 27.61 -16.35 -7.28
C SER A 159 26.71 -15.96 -6.11
N THR A 160 27.26 -15.99 -4.90
CA THR A 160 26.54 -15.59 -3.68
C THR A 160 26.82 -14.12 -3.38
N PRO A 161 25.78 -13.26 -3.38
CA PRO A 161 25.96 -11.86 -3.04
C PRO A 161 26.16 -11.71 -1.53
N VAL A 162 27.26 -11.09 -1.10
CA VAL A 162 27.56 -10.83 0.31
C VAL A 162 26.86 -9.59 0.80
N VAL A 163 26.74 -8.56 -0.05
CA VAL A 163 25.97 -7.34 0.22
C VAL A 163 25.28 -6.92 -1.07
N PHE A 164 23.98 -6.65 -1.00
CA PHE A 164 23.19 -6.21 -2.15
C PHE A 164 21.95 -5.44 -1.71
N ASP A 165 21.44 -4.58 -2.60
CA ASP A 165 20.13 -3.95 -2.41
C ASP A 165 19.06 -4.80 -3.10
N TYR A 166 17.88 -4.86 -2.50
CA TYR A 166 16.72 -5.54 -3.06
C TYR A 166 15.53 -4.59 -3.14
N GLY A 167 14.61 -4.92 -4.04
CA GLY A 167 13.38 -4.20 -4.25
C GLY A 167 12.20 -5.13 -4.47
N VAL A 168 11.11 -4.80 -3.81
CA VAL A 168 9.81 -5.45 -3.96
C VAL A 168 8.80 -4.38 -4.34
N ARG A 169 8.12 -4.54 -5.47
CA ARG A 169 7.02 -3.67 -5.89
C ARG A 169 5.77 -4.50 -6.09
N VAL A 170 4.66 -4.04 -5.53
CA VAL A 170 3.36 -4.70 -5.65
C VAL A 170 2.41 -3.78 -6.40
N TYR A 171 1.83 -4.30 -7.46
CA TYR A 171 0.87 -3.63 -8.33
C TYR A 171 -0.52 -4.23 -8.14
N ASP A 172 -1.56 -3.43 -8.36
CA ASP A 172 -2.93 -3.93 -8.58
C ASP A 172 -2.97 -4.56 -9.98
N ASP A 173 -3.24 -5.87 -10.09
CA ASP A 173 -3.11 -6.59 -11.37
C ASP A 173 -4.09 -6.02 -12.42
N ALA A 174 -5.37 -5.88 -12.05
CA ALA A 174 -6.41 -5.40 -12.94
C ALA A 174 -6.15 -3.99 -13.48
N ALA A 175 -5.71 -3.06 -12.63
CA ALA A 175 -5.42 -1.69 -13.03
C ALA A 175 -4.07 -1.56 -13.76
N ALA A 176 -3.07 -2.34 -13.37
CA ALA A 176 -1.73 -2.28 -13.96
C ALA A 176 -1.65 -2.95 -15.32
N GLU A 177 -2.38 -4.04 -15.55
CA GLU A 177 -2.40 -4.73 -16.85
C GLU A 177 -2.91 -3.83 -17.97
N GLN A 178 -3.93 -3.03 -17.68
CA GLN A 178 -4.47 -2.04 -18.62
C GLN A 178 -3.46 -0.95 -19.00
N ASN A 179 -2.44 -0.73 -18.16
CA ASN A 179 -1.49 0.36 -18.26
C ASN A 179 -0.04 -0.12 -18.42
N ILE A 180 0.17 -1.39 -18.80
CA ILE A 180 1.47 -2.07 -18.74
C ILE A 180 2.59 -1.35 -19.50
N THR A 181 2.26 -0.62 -20.57
CA THR A 181 3.21 0.16 -21.38
C THR A 181 3.62 1.50 -20.75
N SER A 182 3.00 1.85 -19.62
CA SER A 182 3.04 3.19 -19.05
C SER A 182 3.26 3.17 -17.53
N LEU A 183 3.57 2.00 -16.96
CA LEU A 183 3.83 1.82 -15.54
C LEU A 183 5.06 2.62 -15.09
N THR A 184 5.03 3.02 -13.84
CA THR A 184 6.08 3.79 -13.18
C THR A 184 6.65 3.00 -12.00
N ALA A 185 7.87 3.34 -11.63
CA ALA A 185 8.66 2.65 -10.60
C ALA A 185 8.51 3.28 -9.20
N SER A 186 7.88 4.45 -9.10
CA SER A 186 7.70 5.22 -7.86
C SER A 186 6.31 5.00 -7.28
N THR A 187 6.19 4.95 -5.95
CA THR A 187 4.90 4.94 -5.27
C THR A 187 4.17 6.27 -5.46
N THR A 188 2.84 6.21 -5.59
CA THR A 188 1.99 7.41 -5.52
C THR A 188 1.78 7.78 -4.06
N SER A 189 1.96 9.06 -3.72
CA SER A 189 1.42 9.59 -2.47
C SER A 189 -0.10 9.43 -2.52
N LEU A 190 -0.72 8.87 -1.48
CA LEU A 190 -2.17 8.77 -1.28
C LEU A 190 -2.81 10.17 -1.25
N GLY A 191 -2.93 10.78 -2.42
CA GLY A 191 -3.43 12.12 -2.65
C GLY A 191 -4.68 12.02 -3.49
N PHE A 192 -5.78 12.56 -2.96
CA PHE A 192 -7.12 12.61 -3.56
C PHE A 192 -7.16 13.17 -5.00
N THR A 193 -6.09 13.80 -5.47
CA THR A 193 -5.98 14.48 -6.78
C THR A 193 -5.28 13.66 -7.87
N SER A 194 -4.77 12.47 -7.55
CA SER A 194 -4.20 11.58 -8.57
C SER A 194 -5.37 10.89 -9.28
N GLY A 195 -5.63 11.29 -10.53
CA GLY A 195 -6.74 10.77 -11.32
C GLY A 195 -6.68 9.25 -11.45
N GLU A 196 -7.81 8.64 -11.80
CA GLU A 196 -7.95 7.19 -12.01
C GLU A 196 -6.82 6.56 -12.87
N GLY A 197 -6.20 7.35 -13.76
CA GLY A 197 -5.06 6.94 -14.58
C GLY A 197 -3.71 6.78 -13.86
N ASP A 198 -3.49 7.40 -12.70
CA ASP A 198 -2.22 7.24 -11.95
C ASP A 198 -2.23 6.00 -11.05
N ARG A 199 -3.42 5.58 -10.58
CA ARG A 199 -3.61 4.38 -9.74
C ARG A 199 -3.26 3.10 -10.47
N GLY A 200 -3.59 3.02 -11.76
CA GLY A 200 -3.22 1.89 -12.60
C GLY A 200 -1.76 1.92 -13.07
N ARG A 201 -1.03 3.02 -12.84
CA ARG A 201 0.35 3.18 -13.33
C ARG A 201 1.39 3.04 -12.25
N GLN A 202 1.00 3.02 -10.99
CA GLN A 202 1.90 3.06 -9.85
C GLN A 202 1.73 1.83 -8.96
N PRO A 203 2.82 1.36 -8.32
CA PRO A 203 2.73 0.30 -7.34
C PRO A 203 1.97 0.78 -6.10
N LEU A 204 1.15 -0.12 -5.53
CA LEU A 204 0.45 0.08 -4.27
C LEU A 204 1.40 0.05 -3.07
N ALA A 205 2.45 -0.79 -3.14
CA ALA A 205 3.48 -0.89 -2.13
C ALA A 205 4.85 -1.05 -2.78
N VAL A 206 5.86 -0.38 -2.22
CA VAL A 206 7.26 -0.52 -2.61
C VAL A 206 8.12 -0.63 -1.36
N LEU A 207 8.93 -1.68 -1.29
CA LEU A 207 9.92 -1.88 -0.25
C LEU A 207 11.30 -1.99 -0.90
N TYR A 208 12.20 -1.11 -0.47
CA TYR A 208 13.63 -1.20 -0.78
C TYR A 208 14.40 -1.46 0.50
N GLY A 209 15.44 -2.26 0.40
CA GLY A 209 16.31 -2.51 1.53
C GLY A 209 17.65 -3.07 1.07
N GLN A 210 18.54 -3.21 2.03
CA GLN A 210 19.86 -3.79 1.84
C GLN A 210 19.94 -5.08 2.65
N MET A 211 20.49 -6.14 2.04
CA MET A 211 20.84 -7.38 2.72
C MET A 211 22.35 -7.51 2.75
N GLY A 212 22.86 -8.00 3.87
CA GLY A 212 24.28 -8.31 4.05
C GLY A 212 24.46 -9.58 4.85
N GLN A 213 25.35 -10.46 4.42
CA GLN A 213 25.71 -11.66 5.18
C GLN A 213 27.05 -11.45 5.89
N GLY A 214 27.04 -11.56 7.22
CA GLY A 214 28.24 -11.34 8.06
C GLY A 214 29.16 -12.55 8.22
N ASP A 215 28.68 -13.76 7.94
CA ASP A 215 29.36 -15.02 8.34
C ASP A 215 30.31 -15.61 7.29
N ARG A 216 30.86 -14.78 6.39
CA ARG A 216 31.89 -15.20 5.42
C ARG A 216 33.21 -14.52 5.72
N ASP A 217 34.31 -15.21 5.48
CA ASP A 217 35.65 -14.60 5.51
C ASP A 217 35.66 -13.37 4.59
N ALA A 218 36.18 -12.25 5.11
CA ALA A 218 36.19 -10.93 4.46
C ALA A 218 34.81 -10.25 4.22
N SER A 219 33.71 -10.71 4.83
CA SER A 219 32.38 -10.08 4.74
C SER A 219 32.36 -8.61 5.15
N LEU A 220 33.04 -8.26 6.25
CA LEU A 220 33.15 -6.89 6.76
C LEU A 220 33.91 -5.99 5.79
N CYS A 221 35.00 -6.50 5.21
CA CYS A 221 35.79 -5.79 4.21
C CYS A 221 34.98 -5.50 2.95
N GLN A 222 34.21 -6.48 2.48
CA GLN A 222 33.33 -6.33 1.33
C GLN A 222 32.22 -5.33 1.65
N TYR A 223 31.58 -5.39 2.82
CA TYR A 223 30.60 -4.40 3.22
C TYR A 223 31.12 -2.97 3.15
N TRP A 224 32.34 -2.72 3.65
CA TRP A 224 32.94 -1.39 3.59
C TRP A 224 33.35 -0.95 2.18
N GLN A 225 33.77 -1.89 1.32
CA GLN A 225 33.98 -1.61 -0.10
C GLN A 225 32.66 -1.21 -0.77
N TYR A 226 31.56 -1.89 -0.44
CA TYR A 226 30.23 -1.57 -0.95
C TYR A 226 29.75 -0.19 -0.45
N ALA A 227 29.96 0.10 0.83
CA ALA A 227 29.62 1.39 1.45
C ALA A 227 30.58 2.54 1.08
N GLY A 228 31.61 2.29 0.27
CA GLY A 228 32.56 3.30 -0.23
C GLY A 228 33.46 3.93 0.84
N SER A 229 33.62 3.29 2.01
CA SER A 229 34.28 3.91 3.17
C SER A 229 35.10 2.91 4.00
N THR A 230 36.04 2.20 3.38
CA THR A 230 36.97 1.30 4.10
C THR A 230 37.80 2.04 5.15
N PRO A 231 37.67 1.70 6.45
CA PRO A 231 38.51 2.27 7.51
C PRO A 231 39.97 1.90 7.26
N THR A 232 40.88 2.85 7.45
CA THR A 232 42.33 2.67 7.21
C THR A 232 42.99 1.64 8.15
N THR A 233 42.31 1.25 9.23
CA THR A 233 42.76 0.24 10.20
C THR A 233 42.27 -1.17 9.89
N LEU A 234 41.38 -1.34 8.89
CA LEU A 234 40.85 -2.63 8.51
C LEU A 234 41.79 -3.28 7.49
N GLN A 235 42.57 -4.28 7.90
CA GLN A 235 43.38 -5.07 6.97
C GLN A 235 42.53 -6.20 6.37
N CYS A 236 42.19 -6.04 5.11
CA CYS A 236 41.54 -7.05 4.29
C CYS A 236 42.63 -7.86 3.58
N ASN A 237 42.87 -9.08 4.04
CA ASN A 237 43.78 -10.04 3.39
C ASN A 237 43.04 -10.85 2.33
#